data_AF-A0AAW1FU94-F1
#
_entry.id   AF-A0AAW1FU94-F1
#
_cell.length_a   1.000
_cell.length_b   1.000
_cell.length_c   1.000
_cell.angle_alpha   90.00
_cell.angle_beta   90.00
_cell.angle_gamma   90.00
#
_symmetry.space_group_name_H-M   'P 1'
#
loop_
_entity.id
_entity.type
_entity.pdbx_description
1 polymer ?
#
loop_
_entity_poly.entity_id
_entity_poly.type
_entity_poly.pdbx_seq_one_letter_code
_entity_poly.pdbx_strand_id
1 'polypeptide(L)'
;MAVCSVRRVLSQTLSRFRCSGRRVTLRGSPGSAVTSQAVRDKCSACWVNVSQHESIRRHFLKEGGGGGGGGGGGGVLWVAVAFSFFSTDEDQRDEAQRKEDEMILLLKKAKLSVSRGQLQAASGLLHQAVVVAHQTHNHQAVIYAYSLMANLAYVQGQLDHAEKLFKAAMSFMLSGGTPEDDNAVIEMSLKLATIYAEQNKAELAEHGFRFCTESLEAKLQKHKENPAEDRTEAQEALRKETRLLLGLCFDSRARYRASTLHLKQAAQDYQSALDICHQEQGDSHPQTLVLMSDLATVLDLQGRHDDALALVQRAVDLSRSAGHPDQHVLLGNMAGILLHKGRLEDSVRFYQEALGLARQAGDQEAVDQIQEGLQEVKKRRRNQEDRKDDDEEASQQ
;
A
#
# COMPACT_ATOMS: atom_id res chain seq x y z
N MET A 1 -1.26 14.15 -35.16
CA MET A 1 -1.99 13.11 -34.39
C MET A 1 -1.05 12.48 -33.38
N ALA A 2 -0.82 13.19 -32.26
CA ALA A 2 0.18 12.86 -31.25
C ALA A 2 -0.49 12.20 -30.04
N VAL A 3 -0.53 10.87 -30.07
CA VAL A 3 -0.97 10.00 -28.96
C VAL A 3 0.22 9.09 -28.65
N CYS A 4 1.15 9.51 -27.79
CA CYS A 4 2.30 8.65 -27.46
C CYS A 4 2.92 8.84 -26.06
N SER A 5 2.21 9.40 -25.06
CA SER A 5 2.71 9.43 -23.67
C SER A 5 1.67 9.04 -22.60
N VAL A 6 0.46 8.64 -23.00
CA VAL A 6 -0.62 8.19 -22.10
C VAL A 6 -0.35 6.78 -21.52
N ARG A 7 0.81 6.16 -21.80
CA ARG A 7 1.19 4.85 -21.25
C ARG A 7 1.99 4.87 -19.96
N ARG A 8 2.57 5.99 -19.53
CA ARG A 8 3.31 6.03 -18.25
C ARG A 8 2.40 6.23 -17.03
N VAL A 9 1.20 6.71 -17.30
CA VAL A 9 0.08 6.88 -16.35
C VAL A 9 -0.42 5.55 -15.76
N LEU A 10 -0.06 4.44 -16.39
CA LEU A 10 -0.35 3.06 -15.98
C LEU A 10 0.92 2.30 -15.54
N SER A 11 2.08 2.96 -15.45
CA SER A 11 3.37 2.24 -15.31
C SER A 11 3.73 1.83 -13.89
N GLN A 12 3.01 2.28 -12.86
CA GLN A 12 3.21 1.81 -11.48
C GLN A 12 2.14 0.80 -11.03
N THR A 13 1.06 0.64 -11.80
CA THR A 13 0.14 -0.51 -11.72
C THR A 13 0.61 -1.70 -12.58
N LEU A 14 1.79 -1.62 -13.21
CA LEU A 14 2.28 -2.64 -14.16
C LEU A 14 3.75 -3.05 -13.99
N SER A 15 4.33 -2.99 -12.78
CA SER A 15 5.58 -3.74 -12.50
C SER A 15 5.36 -5.25 -12.33
N ARG A 16 4.24 -5.81 -12.83
CA ARG A 16 3.99 -7.25 -12.94
C ARG A 16 3.44 -7.77 -14.26
N PHE A 17 3.59 -7.02 -15.35
CA PHE A 17 3.35 -7.59 -16.68
C PHE A 17 4.64 -8.04 -17.35
N ARG A 18 5.21 -9.15 -16.87
CA ARG A 18 5.92 -10.16 -17.69
C ARG A 18 6.30 -11.39 -16.89
N CYS A 19 5.46 -12.42 -16.91
CA CYS A 19 5.85 -13.82 -17.17
C CYS A 19 4.63 -14.75 -17.11
N SER A 20 4.05 -15.07 -18.27
CA SER A 20 3.77 -16.46 -18.64
C SER A 20 3.63 -16.55 -20.16
N GLY A 21 4.37 -17.48 -20.74
CA GLY A 21 4.47 -17.64 -22.19
C GLY A 21 3.36 -18.53 -22.75
N ARG A 22 2.93 -18.19 -23.97
CA ARG A 22 2.58 -19.17 -25.00
C ARG A 22 3.18 -18.71 -26.31
N ARG A 23 4.17 -19.48 -26.77
CA ARG A 23 4.94 -19.27 -28.00
C ARG A 23 4.14 -19.93 -29.13
N VAL A 24 3.56 -19.13 -30.02
CA VAL A 24 3.19 -19.62 -31.36
C VAL A 24 4.49 -19.70 -32.17
N THR A 25 4.75 -20.88 -32.71
CA THR A 25 5.95 -21.22 -33.46
C THR A 25 5.93 -20.63 -34.87
N LEU A 26 6.96 -19.87 -35.24
CA LEU A 26 7.47 -19.83 -36.61
C LEU A 26 9.00 -20.00 -36.57
N ARG A 27 9.48 -20.89 -37.46
CA ARG A 27 10.86 -21.39 -37.59
C ARG A 27 11.85 -20.28 -37.99
N GLY A 28 13.09 -20.39 -37.48
CA GLY A 28 14.30 -19.74 -38.02
C GLY A 28 15.42 -19.64 -36.98
N SER A 29 16.48 -20.45 -37.12
CA SER A 29 17.62 -20.67 -36.19
C SER A 29 18.67 -19.52 -36.17
N PRO A 30 19.85 -19.66 -35.51
CA PRO A 30 20.09 -19.37 -34.09
C PRO A 30 21.21 -18.33 -33.86
N GLY A 31 21.27 -17.69 -32.68
CA GLY A 31 22.45 -16.92 -32.29
C GLY A 31 22.33 -16.12 -30.99
N SER A 32 23.22 -16.42 -30.05
CA SER A 32 23.50 -15.73 -28.78
C SER A 32 22.51 -15.93 -27.63
N ALA A 33 22.95 -16.77 -26.69
CA ALA A 33 22.41 -16.86 -25.35
C ALA A 33 22.88 -15.66 -24.51
N VAL A 34 21.95 -14.96 -23.88
CA VAL A 34 22.24 -14.06 -22.76
C VAL A 34 21.29 -14.45 -21.61
N THR A 35 21.91 -14.87 -20.52
CA THR A 35 21.29 -15.29 -19.26
C THR A 35 20.46 -14.16 -18.65
N SER A 36 19.17 -14.40 -18.38
CA SER A 36 18.32 -13.44 -17.66
C SER A 36 18.55 -13.53 -16.16
N GLN A 37 19.08 -12.45 -15.57
CA GLN A 37 19.08 -12.23 -14.13
C GLN A 37 17.72 -11.66 -13.73
N ALA A 38 17.00 -12.37 -12.86
CA ALA A 38 15.72 -11.95 -12.32
C ALA A 38 15.92 -10.75 -11.39
N VAL A 39 15.39 -9.59 -11.79
CA VAL A 39 15.34 -8.37 -10.98
C VAL A 39 14.19 -8.51 -9.99
N ARG A 40 14.46 -8.17 -8.72
CA ARG A 40 13.53 -8.29 -7.59
C ARG A 40 12.53 -7.15 -7.61
N ASP A 41 11.26 -7.49 -7.84
CA ASP A 41 10.15 -6.55 -7.71
C ASP A 41 9.82 -6.33 -6.23
N LYS A 42 10.08 -5.13 -5.71
CA LYS A 42 9.47 -4.63 -4.48
C LYS A 42 8.18 -3.88 -4.83
N CYS A 43 7.16 -4.59 -5.33
CA CYS A 43 5.83 -4.01 -5.54
C CYS A 43 5.10 -3.77 -4.20
N SER A 44 4.49 -2.59 -4.09
CA SER A 44 3.39 -2.20 -3.18
C SER A 44 3.64 -2.32 -1.67
N ALA A 45 4.35 -1.33 -1.11
CA ALA A 45 4.35 -1.07 0.32
C ALA A 45 2.98 -0.57 0.87
N CYS A 46 2.01 -0.24 0.02
CA CYS A 46 0.68 0.24 0.46
C CYS A 46 -0.11 -0.79 1.26
N TRP A 47 0.02 -2.10 1.00
CA TRP A 47 -0.70 -3.12 1.78
C TRP A 47 -0.02 -3.48 3.10
N VAL A 48 1.28 -3.18 3.26
CA VAL A 48 2.05 -3.57 4.45
C VAL A 48 1.86 -2.59 5.62
N ASN A 49 1.46 -1.35 5.34
CA ASN A 49 1.31 -0.29 6.35
C ASN A 49 -0.13 0.13 6.64
N VAL A 50 -1.12 -0.42 5.94
CA VAL A 50 -2.53 -0.18 6.25
C VAL A 50 -2.97 -1.18 7.31
N SER A 51 -3.33 -0.63 8.47
CA SER A 51 -3.68 -1.26 9.75
C SER A 51 -2.52 -1.99 10.44
N GLN A 52 -1.88 -1.27 11.37
CA GLN A 52 -1.57 -1.90 12.65
C GLN A 52 -2.89 -2.53 13.12
N HIS A 53 -2.97 -3.84 13.01
CA HIS A 53 -4.10 -4.62 13.45
C HIS A 53 -4.15 -4.59 14.98
N GLU A 54 -4.42 -3.42 15.57
CA GLU A 54 -4.52 -3.22 17.01
C GLU A 54 -5.73 -3.95 17.59
N SER A 55 -6.76 -4.24 16.79
CA SER A 55 -7.92 -5.05 17.21
C SER A 55 -7.53 -6.52 17.51
N ILE A 56 -7.01 -7.29 16.53
CA ILE A 56 -6.43 -8.63 16.77
C ILE A 56 -5.24 -8.57 17.75
N ARG A 57 -4.37 -7.54 17.72
CA ARG A 57 -3.30 -7.39 18.74
C ARG A 57 -3.85 -7.26 20.15
N ARG A 58 -4.90 -6.46 20.38
CA ARG A 58 -5.45 -6.20 21.72
C ARG A 58 -6.12 -7.43 22.31
N HIS A 59 -6.69 -8.32 21.50
CA HIS A 59 -7.21 -9.59 21.98
C HIS A 59 -6.12 -10.65 22.19
N PHE A 60 -5.14 -10.76 21.28
CA PHE A 60 -4.05 -11.75 21.43
C PHE A 60 -2.97 -11.39 22.45
N LEU A 61 -2.80 -10.12 22.83
CA LEU A 61 -1.73 -9.66 23.73
C LEU A 61 -2.20 -9.31 25.15
N LYS A 62 -3.51 -9.36 25.47
CA LYS A 62 -4.04 -8.89 26.75
C LYS A 62 -4.46 -10.01 27.73
N GLU A 63 -4.43 -11.28 27.32
CA GLU A 63 -4.72 -12.42 28.20
C GLU A 63 -3.47 -13.21 28.64
N GLY A 64 -2.40 -12.50 29.01
CA GLY A 64 -1.16 -13.11 29.53
C GLY A 64 -0.54 -12.40 30.73
N GLY A 65 -1.27 -11.51 31.41
CA GLY A 65 -0.70 -10.67 32.48
C GLY A 65 -1.66 -10.43 33.63
N GLY A 66 -1.90 -11.45 34.45
CA GLY A 66 -2.60 -11.33 35.72
C GLY A 66 -1.65 -11.42 36.90
N GLY A 67 -1.48 -10.31 37.64
CA GLY A 67 -1.20 -10.33 39.09
C GLY A 67 0.19 -9.88 39.54
N GLY A 68 0.26 -8.71 40.19
CA GLY A 68 1.41 -8.33 41.02
C GLY A 68 1.57 -6.83 41.20
N GLY A 69 0.76 -6.21 42.07
CA GLY A 69 0.95 -4.83 42.50
C GLY A 69 2.06 -4.68 43.55
N GLY A 70 2.71 -3.51 43.60
CA GLY A 70 3.45 -3.05 44.79
C GLY A 70 4.71 -2.21 44.53
N GLY A 71 4.55 -0.88 44.58
CA GLY A 71 5.40 0.05 45.35
C GLY A 71 6.89 0.29 45.02
N GLY A 72 7.21 1.54 44.63
CA GLY A 72 8.22 2.35 45.33
C GLY A 72 9.67 2.40 44.81
N GLY A 73 10.03 3.53 44.18
CA GLY A 73 11.21 4.37 44.53
C GLY A 73 12.65 3.90 44.28
N GLY A 74 13.42 4.75 43.58
CA GLY A 74 14.87 4.92 43.78
C GLY A 74 15.78 4.19 42.78
N GLY A 75 16.52 4.95 41.98
CA GLY A 75 17.50 4.39 41.04
C GLY A 75 18.80 3.98 41.71
N VAL A 76 19.42 2.90 41.22
CA VAL A 76 20.87 2.69 41.22
C VAL A 76 21.25 1.81 40.03
N LEU A 77 22.21 2.28 39.26
CA LEU A 77 22.94 1.57 38.20
C LEU A 77 23.85 0.51 38.84
N TRP A 78 23.71 -0.77 38.49
CA TRP A 78 24.81 -1.74 38.68
C TRP A 78 25.01 -2.59 37.42
N VAL A 79 26.25 -2.53 36.94
CA VAL A 79 26.82 -3.29 35.83
C VAL A 79 27.05 -4.74 36.26
N ALA A 80 26.80 -5.62 35.29
CA ALA A 80 27.22 -7.01 35.14
C ALA A 80 28.17 -7.61 36.19
N VAL A 81 27.67 -8.64 36.90
CA VAL A 81 28.47 -9.79 37.32
C VAL A 81 27.76 -11.04 36.82
N ALA A 82 28.49 -11.85 36.06
CA ALA A 82 28.08 -13.15 35.59
C ALA A 82 27.65 -14.05 36.75
N PHE A 83 26.43 -14.55 36.69
CA PHE A 83 26.07 -15.80 37.36
C PHE A 83 25.74 -16.84 36.30
N SER A 84 26.68 -17.76 36.15
CA SER A 84 26.44 -19.12 35.71
C SER A 84 25.51 -19.81 36.73
N PHE A 85 24.24 -19.45 36.73
CA PHE A 85 23.18 -20.26 37.32
C PHE A 85 22.39 -20.85 36.16
N PHE A 86 22.72 -22.11 35.85
CA PHE A 86 21.85 -23.01 35.12
C PHE A 86 20.66 -23.30 36.06
N SER A 87 19.76 -22.34 36.20
CA SER A 87 18.42 -22.60 36.69
C SER A 87 17.70 -23.25 35.53
N THR A 88 17.52 -24.56 35.58
CA THR A 88 16.44 -25.22 34.85
C THR A 88 15.13 -24.62 35.38
N ASP A 89 14.73 -23.46 34.85
CA ASP A 89 13.36 -23.00 34.98
C ASP A 89 12.52 -24.05 34.25
N GLU A 90 11.84 -24.91 35.02
CA GLU A 90 10.87 -25.83 34.45
C GLU A 90 9.81 -24.98 33.75
N ASP A 91 9.73 -25.11 32.43
CA ASP A 91 8.81 -24.35 31.59
C ASP A 91 7.36 -24.61 32.01
N GLN A 92 6.79 -23.72 32.83
CA GLN A 92 5.46 -23.87 33.47
C GLN A 92 4.28 -23.69 32.49
N ARG A 93 4.55 -23.40 31.21
CA ARG A 93 3.50 -23.21 30.20
C ARG A 93 2.78 -24.51 29.90
N ASP A 94 1.46 -24.45 29.80
CA ASP A 94 0.66 -25.58 29.32
C ASP A 94 0.87 -25.81 27.80
N GLU A 95 0.41 -26.96 27.30
CA GLU A 95 0.61 -27.33 25.90
C GLU A 95 -0.07 -26.36 24.93
N ALA A 96 -1.20 -25.76 25.32
CA ALA A 96 -1.93 -24.80 24.50
C ALA A 96 -1.14 -23.49 24.36
N GLN A 97 -0.64 -22.94 25.48
CA GLN A 97 0.22 -21.76 25.51
C GLN A 97 1.50 -21.96 24.71
N ARG A 98 2.13 -23.15 24.80
CA ARG A 98 3.33 -23.47 24.00
C ARG A 98 3.04 -23.43 22.50
N LYS A 99 1.90 -23.99 22.07
CA LYS A 99 1.47 -23.97 20.66
C LYS A 99 1.10 -22.56 20.18
N GLU A 100 0.48 -21.74 21.03
CA GLU A 100 0.22 -20.34 20.72
C GLU A 100 1.51 -19.52 20.58
N ASP A 101 2.47 -19.69 21.48
CA ASP A 101 3.78 -19.05 21.41
C ASP A 101 4.56 -19.47 20.15
N GLU A 102 4.55 -20.76 19.83
CA GLU A 102 5.13 -21.30 18.60
C GLU A 102 4.51 -20.65 17.37
N MET A 103 3.18 -20.57 17.31
CA MET A 103 2.45 -19.95 16.22
C MET A 103 2.79 -18.46 16.08
N ILE A 104 2.78 -17.70 17.18
CA ILE A 104 3.16 -16.28 17.19
C ILE A 104 4.57 -16.10 16.67
N LEU A 105 5.51 -16.97 17.06
CA LEU A 105 6.88 -16.95 16.58
C LEU A 105 6.97 -17.23 15.08
N LEU A 106 6.23 -18.23 14.57
CA LEU A 106 6.19 -18.55 13.15
C LEU A 106 5.64 -17.37 12.32
N LEU A 107 4.54 -16.76 12.77
CA LEU A 107 3.93 -15.60 12.10
C LEU A 107 4.88 -14.39 12.09
N LYS A 108 5.57 -14.12 13.21
CA LYS A 108 6.58 -13.05 13.29
C LYS A 108 7.77 -13.32 12.37
N LYS A 109 8.29 -14.54 12.35
CA LYS A 109 9.38 -14.95 11.44
C LYS A 109 8.95 -14.81 9.98
N ALA A 110 7.72 -15.22 9.64
CA ALA A 110 7.19 -15.09 8.29
C ALA A 110 7.15 -13.62 7.86
N LYS A 111 6.62 -12.73 8.70
CA LYS A 111 6.57 -11.28 8.43
C LYS A 111 7.96 -10.68 8.22
N LEU A 112 8.94 -11.09 9.04
CA LEU A 112 10.35 -10.69 8.89
C LEU A 112 10.98 -11.23 7.60
N SER A 113 10.66 -12.47 7.21
CA SER A 113 11.12 -13.03 5.95
C SER A 113 10.53 -12.27 4.76
N VAL A 114 9.25 -11.88 4.80
CA VAL A 114 8.63 -11.03 3.77
C VAL A 114 9.35 -9.69 3.67
N SER A 115 9.60 -9.00 4.79
CA SER A 115 10.29 -7.70 4.77
C SER A 115 11.72 -7.77 4.23
N ARG A 116 12.38 -8.94 4.35
CA ARG A 116 13.69 -9.22 3.77
C ARG A 116 13.64 -9.70 2.31
N GLY A 117 12.45 -9.83 1.72
CA GLY A 117 12.26 -10.38 0.37
C GLY A 117 12.47 -11.89 0.26
N GLN A 118 12.50 -12.60 1.39
CA GLN A 118 12.68 -14.05 1.46
C GLN A 118 11.32 -14.76 1.34
N LEU A 119 10.66 -14.61 0.19
CA LEU A 119 9.26 -15.01 0.01
C LEU A 119 9.03 -16.52 0.17
N GLN A 120 9.99 -17.36 -0.23
CA GLN A 120 9.88 -18.82 -0.08
C GLN A 120 9.99 -19.27 1.38
N ALA A 121 10.91 -18.66 2.13
CA ALA A 121 11.03 -18.92 3.58
C ALA A 121 9.76 -18.48 4.32
N ALA A 122 9.22 -17.30 3.96
CA ALA A 122 7.96 -16.83 4.49
C ALA A 122 6.80 -17.80 4.20
N SER A 123 6.72 -18.33 2.98
CA SER A 123 5.71 -19.33 2.60
C SER A 123 5.79 -20.56 3.49
N GLY A 124 6.98 -21.15 3.66
CA GLY A 124 7.16 -22.33 4.51
C GLY A 124 6.75 -22.08 5.98
N LEU A 125 7.10 -20.92 6.53
CA LEU A 125 6.74 -20.52 7.89
C LEU A 125 5.21 -20.35 8.07
N LEU A 126 4.53 -19.79 7.08
CA LEU A 126 3.07 -19.61 7.14
C LEU A 126 2.31 -20.93 7.04
N HIS A 127 2.79 -21.89 6.22
CA HIS A 127 2.21 -23.23 6.17
C HIS A 127 2.34 -23.94 7.52
N GLN A 128 3.49 -23.82 8.20
CA GLN A 128 3.65 -24.35 9.55
C GLN A 128 2.69 -23.66 10.53
N ALA A 129 2.56 -22.33 10.46
CA ALA A 129 1.68 -21.56 11.33
C ALA A 129 0.20 -21.99 11.19
N VAL A 130 -0.28 -22.24 9.96
CA VAL A 130 -1.68 -22.65 9.74
C VAL A 130 -1.97 -24.03 10.32
N VAL A 131 -1.00 -24.95 10.26
CA VAL A 131 -1.14 -26.30 10.85
C VAL A 131 -1.29 -26.18 12.36
N VAL A 132 -0.43 -25.39 13.01
CA VAL A 132 -0.52 -25.15 14.47
C VAL A 132 -1.83 -24.45 14.83
N ALA A 133 -2.27 -23.46 14.05
CA ALA A 133 -3.52 -22.73 14.27
C ALA A 133 -4.77 -23.63 14.22
N HIS A 134 -4.80 -24.61 13.31
CA HIS A 134 -5.88 -25.59 13.26
C HIS A 134 -5.84 -26.56 14.44
N GLN A 135 -4.65 -26.97 14.91
CA GLN A 135 -4.49 -27.87 16.05
C GLN A 135 -4.94 -27.24 17.38
N THR A 136 -4.79 -25.92 17.53
CA THR A 136 -5.24 -25.21 18.73
C THR A 136 -6.72 -24.81 18.68
N HIS A 137 -7.42 -25.10 17.58
CA HIS A 137 -8.80 -24.66 17.32
C HIS A 137 -9.01 -23.14 17.49
N ASN A 138 -7.94 -22.35 17.36
CA ASN A 138 -7.98 -20.91 17.53
C ASN A 138 -8.37 -20.26 16.19
N HIS A 139 -9.67 -19.96 16.05
CA HIS A 139 -10.26 -19.46 14.79
C HIS A 139 -9.65 -18.13 14.35
N GLN A 140 -9.32 -17.24 15.29
CA GLN A 140 -8.69 -15.95 15.00
C GLN A 140 -7.28 -16.14 14.41
N ALA A 141 -6.51 -17.06 14.98
CA ALA A 141 -5.20 -17.44 14.46
C ALA A 141 -5.28 -18.04 13.05
N VAL A 142 -6.28 -18.89 12.79
CA VAL A 142 -6.53 -19.46 11.46
C VAL A 142 -6.81 -18.34 10.45
N ILE A 143 -7.74 -17.43 10.74
CA ILE A 143 -8.08 -16.29 9.87
C ILE A 143 -6.83 -15.43 9.60
N TYR A 144 -6.06 -15.12 10.64
CA TYR A 144 -4.85 -14.32 10.52
C TYR A 144 -3.78 -15.02 9.66
N ALA A 145 -3.52 -16.30 9.88
CA ALA A 145 -2.58 -17.08 9.07
C ALA A 145 -3.00 -17.13 7.59
N TYR A 146 -4.27 -17.39 7.30
CA TYR A 146 -4.80 -17.35 5.93
C TYR A 146 -4.64 -15.97 5.29
N SER A 147 -4.93 -14.89 6.01
CA SER A 147 -4.78 -13.53 5.47
C SER A 147 -3.32 -13.18 5.15
N LEU A 148 -2.36 -13.63 5.97
CA LEU A 148 -0.92 -13.47 5.67
C LEU A 148 -0.48 -14.30 4.46
N MET A 149 -0.98 -15.54 4.33
CA MET A 149 -0.72 -16.37 3.15
C MET A 149 -1.29 -15.73 1.89
N ALA A 150 -2.49 -15.15 1.98
CA ALA A 150 -3.14 -14.47 0.88
C ALA A 150 -2.37 -13.22 0.45
N ASN A 151 -1.92 -12.39 1.42
CA ASN A 151 -1.04 -11.25 1.16
C ASN A 151 0.26 -11.70 0.49
N LEU A 152 0.88 -12.80 0.95
CA LEU A 152 2.10 -13.34 0.34
C LEU A 152 1.86 -13.81 -1.10
N ALA A 153 0.77 -14.55 -1.34
CA ALA A 153 0.38 -15.01 -2.67
C ALA A 153 0.12 -13.82 -3.61
N TYR A 154 -0.55 -12.78 -3.11
CA TYR A 154 -0.78 -11.52 -3.84
C TYR A 154 0.56 -10.86 -4.20
N VAL A 155 1.48 -10.74 -3.26
CA VAL A 155 2.86 -10.24 -3.47
C VAL A 155 3.72 -11.21 -4.31
N GLN A 156 3.25 -12.40 -4.65
CA GLN A 156 3.91 -13.28 -5.63
C GLN A 156 3.25 -13.22 -7.01
N GLY A 157 2.16 -12.45 -7.17
CA GLY A 157 1.37 -12.38 -8.40
C GLY A 157 0.44 -13.57 -8.59
N GLN A 158 0.27 -14.41 -7.57
CA GLN A 158 -0.59 -15.58 -7.58
C GLN A 158 -2.03 -15.17 -7.22
N LEU A 159 -2.65 -14.34 -8.07
CA LEU A 159 -3.93 -13.68 -7.79
C LEU A 159 -5.06 -14.69 -7.49
N ASP A 160 -5.14 -15.79 -8.25
CA ASP A 160 -6.15 -16.83 -8.02
C ASP A 160 -5.97 -17.56 -6.68
N HIS A 161 -4.72 -17.69 -6.23
CA HIS A 161 -4.44 -18.31 -4.94
C HIS A 161 -4.75 -17.35 -3.80
N ALA A 162 -4.37 -16.08 -3.94
CA ALA A 162 -4.73 -15.02 -2.99
C ALA A 162 -6.25 -14.88 -2.84
N GLU A 163 -7.00 -14.90 -3.96
CA GLU A 163 -8.46 -14.89 -3.97
C GLU A 163 -9.06 -16.02 -3.13
N LYS A 164 -8.58 -17.26 -3.34
CA LYS A 164 -9.05 -18.44 -2.61
C LYS A 164 -8.76 -18.33 -1.11
N LEU A 165 -7.56 -17.88 -0.74
CA LEU A 165 -7.16 -17.75 0.65
C LEU A 165 -7.95 -16.65 1.38
N PHE A 166 -8.19 -15.50 0.75
CA PHE A 166 -9.05 -14.46 1.34
C PHE A 166 -10.51 -14.89 1.45
N LYS A 167 -11.05 -15.60 0.45
CA LYS A 167 -12.40 -16.19 0.54
C LYS A 167 -12.50 -17.20 1.68
N ALA A 168 -11.48 -18.03 1.88
CA ALA A 168 -11.43 -18.96 3.01
C ALA A 168 -11.40 -18.21 4.35
N ALA A 169 -10.52 -17.21 4.50
CA ALA A 169 -10.45 -16.38 5.71
C ALA A 169 -11.79 -15.71 6.02
N MET A 170 -12.42 -15.08 5.03
CA MET A 170 -13.73 -14.43 5.17
C MET A 170 -14.84 -15.43 5.49
N SER A 171 -14.83 -16.62 4.88
CA SER A 171 -15.78 -17.69 5.22
C SER A 171 -15.65 -18.13 6.67
N PHE A 172 -14.43 -18.23 7.21
CA PHE A 172 -14.21 -18.53 8.62
C PHE A 172 -14.80 -17.43 9.53
N MET A 173 -14.60 -16.16 9.19
CA MET A 173 -15.16 -15.03 9.94
C MET A 173 -16.69 -15.07 10.00
N LEU A 174 -17.34 -15.24 8.84
CA LEU A 174 -18.81 -15.28 8.75
C LEU A 174 -19.38 -16.52 9.46
N SER A 175 -18.77 -17.70 9.28
CA SER A 175 -19.20 -18.92 9.98
C SER A 175 -19.00 -18.83 11.49
N GLY A 176 -18.03 -18.03 11.94
CA GLY A 176 -17.79 -17.69 13.34
C GLY A 176 -18.71 -16.60 13.90
N GLY A 177 -19.70 -16.13 13.12
CA GLY A 177 -20.70 -15.14 13.56
C GLY A 177 -20.24 -13.69 13.49
N THR A 178 -19.13 -13.40 12.80
CA THR A 178 -18.74 -12.00 12.55
C THR A 178 -19.74 -11.36 11.58
N PRO A 179 -20.36 -10.20 11.90
CA PRO A 179 -21.32 -9.55 11.02
C PRO A 179 -20.74 -9.16 9.65
N GLU A 180 -21.58 -9.16 8.61
CA GLU A 180 -21.15 -8.76 7.26
C GLU A 180 -20.72 -7.29 7.18
N ASP A 181 -21.30 -6.42 8.03
CA ASP A 181 -20.97 -5.00 8.14
C ASP A 181 -19.85 -4.72 9.16
N ASP A 182 -19.18 -5.76 9.68
CA ASP A 182 -17.99 -5.60 10.50
C ASP A 182 -16.81 -5.07 9.69
N ASN A 183 -15.99 -4.21 10.30
CA ASN A 183 -14.88 -3.56 9.61
C ASN A 183 -13.87 -4.59 9.09
N ALA A 184 -13.66 -5.70 9.81
CA ALA A 184 -12.72 -6.75 9.37
C ALA A 184 -13.24 -7.49 8.14
N VAL A 185 -14.55 -7.74 8.04
CA VAL A 185 -15.17 -8.38 6.85
C VAL A 185 -15.11 -7.43 5.66
N ILE A 186 -15.36 -6.15 5.88
CA ILE A 186 -15.25 -5.12 4.84
C ILE A 186 -13.80 -4.96 4.37
N GLU A 187 -12.80 -5.06 5.26
CA GLU A 187 -11.38 -5.05 4.88
C GLU A 187 -11.04 -6.25 3.98
N MET A 188 -11.51 -7.46 4.31
CA MET A 188 -11.34 -8.64 3.44
C MET A 188 -12.02 -8.45 2.08
N SER A 189 -13.20 -7.83 2.08
CA SER A 189 -13.94 -7.51 0.86
C SER A 189 -13.20 -6.50 -0.02
N LEU A 190 -12.56 -5.49 0.59
CA LEU A 190 -11.72 -4.51 -0.12
C LEU A 190 -10.50 -5.18 -0.78
N LYS A 191 -9.86 -6.11 -0.07
CA LYS A 191 -8.75 -6.93 -0.59
C LYS A 191 -9.19 -7.76 -1.79
N LEU A 192 -10.35 -8.42 -1.70
CA LEU A 192 -10.93 -9.18 -2.80
C LEU A 192 -11.30 -8.29 -4.00
N ALA A 193 -11.92 -7.13 -3.77
CA ALA A 193 -12.24 -6.17 -4.82
C ALA A 193 -10.99 -5.73 -5.61
N THR A 194 -9.89 -5.48 -4.89
CA THR A 194 -8.59 -5.14 -5.50
C THR A 194 -8.02 -6.31 -6.29
N ILE A 195 -8.10 -7.54 -5.78
CA ILE A 195 -7.68 -8.74 -6.54
C ILE A 195 -8.50 -8.90 -7.82
N TYR A 196 -9.82 -8.67 -7.76
CA TYR A 196 -10.67 -8.72 -8.94
C TYR A 196 -10.30 -7.64 -9.97
N ALA A 197 -9.95 -6.43 -9.52
CA ALA A 197 -9.44 -5.38 -10.39
C ALA A 197 -8.17 -5.83 -11.13
N GLU A 198 -7.19 -6.40 -10.41
CA GLU A 198 -5.93 -6.91 -10.99
C GLU A 198 -6.14 -8.12 -11.92
N GLN A 199 -7.16 -8.93 -11.66
CA GLN A 199 -7.57 -10.04 -12.53
C GLN A 199 -8.41 -9.58 -13.75
N ASN A 200 -8.65 -8.27 -13.91
CA ASN A 200 -9.51 -7.70 -14.94
C ASN A 200 -10.98 -8.20 -14.88
N LYS A 201 -11.46 -8.54 -13.68
CA LYS A 201 -12.86 -8.92 -13.40
C LYS A 201 -13.67 -7.68 -13.00
N ALA A 202 -13.89 -6.78 -13.98
CA ALA A 202 -14.39 -5.43 -13.72
C ALA A 202 -15.71 -5.36 -12.94
N GLU A 203 -16.69 -6.21 -13.27
CA GLU A 203 -17.99 -6.22 -12.57
C GLU A 203 -17.86 -6.60 -11.10
N LEU A 204 -17.04 -7.61 -10.78
CA LEU A 204 -16.80 -8.05 -9.40
C LEU A 204 -16.02 -7.00 -8.61
N ALA A 205 -15.04 -6.35 -9.25
CA ALA A 205 -14.28 -5.26 -8.64
C ALA A 205 -15.21 -4.09 -8.27
N GLU A 206 -16.02 -3.61 -9.21
CA GLU A 206 -16.92 -2.48 -8.98
C GLU A 206 -17.98 -2.81 -7.93
N HIS A 207 -18.50 -4.05 -7.94
CA HIS A 207 -19.45 -4.51 -6.92
C HIS A 207 -18.80 -4.58 -5.53
N GLY A 208 -17.58 -5.11 -5.44
CA GLY A 208 -16.83 -5.18 -4.19
C GLY A 208 -16.53 -3.79 -3.62
N PHE A 209 -16.04 -2.86 -4.44
CA PHE A 209 -15.79 -1.50 -3.97
C PHE A 209 -17.08 -0.77 -3.55
N ARG A 210 -18.19 -0.98 -4.27
CA ARG A 210 -19.50 -0.42 -3.91
C ARG A 210 -19.96 -0.96 -2.56
N PHE A 211 -19.92 -2.27 -2.37
CA PHE A 211 -20.26 -2.93 -1.11
C PHE A 211 -19.46 -2.32 0.06
N CYS A 212 -18.14 -2.18 -0.10
CA CYS A 212 -17.30 -1.61 0.94
C CYS A 212 -17.69 -0.16 1.30
N THR A 213 -17.86 0.72 0.29
CA THR A 213 -18.19 2.13 0.56
C THR A 213 -19.59 2.29 1.15
N GLU A 214 -20.60 1.63 0.59
CA GLU A 214 -21.99 1.76 1.04
C GLU A 214 -22.19 1.20 2.45
N SER A 215 -21.55 0.06 2.77
CA SER A 215 -21.64 -0.55 4.10
C SER A 215 -21.04 0.37 5.18
N LEU A 216 -19.87 0.97 4.92
CA LEU A 216 -19.21 1.86 5.86
C LEU A 216 -19.96 3.19 6.01
N GLU A 217 -20.46 3.76 4.91
CA GLU A 217 -21.28 4.97 4.94
C GLU A 217 -22.57 4.76 5.73
N ALA A 218 -23.27 3.65 5.50
CA ALA A 218 -24.47 3.28 6.26
C ALA A 218 -24.17 3.12 7.76
N LYS A 219 -23.05 2.48 8.10
CA LYS A 219 -22.58 2.34 9.49
C LYS A 219 -22.32 3.71 10.12
N LEU A 220 -21.59 4.58 9.44
CA LEU A 220 -21.28 5.94 9.91
C LEU A 220 -22.53 6.83 10.03
N GLN A 221 -23.52 6.63 9.17
CA GLN A 221 -24.78 7.37 9.23
C GLN A 221 -25.58 7.02 10.49
N LYS A 222 -25.69 5.72 10.83
CA LYS A 222 -26.29 5.27 12.10
C LYS A 222 -25.59 5.90 13.31
N HIS A 223 -24.27 6.07 13.26
CA HIS A 223 -23.52 6.74 14.33
C HIS A 223 -23.77 8.25 14.44
N LYS A 224 -24.15 8.95 13.35
CA LYS A 224 -24.47 10.39 13.39
C LYS A 224 -25.79 10.67 14.09
N GLU A 225 -26.73 9.73 14.05
CA GLU A 225 -28.04 9.84 14.71
C GLU A 225 -27.92 9.77 16.24
N ASN A 226 -26.81 9.24 16.76
CA ASN A 226 -26.49 9.26 18.19
C ASN A 226 -25.72 10.55 18.56
N PRO A 227 -26.19 11.34 19.56
CA PRO A 227 -25.51 12.54 20.04
C PRO A 227 -24.05 12.28 20.41
N ALA A 228 -23.15 13.22 20.12
CA ALA A 228 -21.72 13.06 20.40
C ALA A 228 -21.40 12.96 21.90
N GLU A 229 -22.24 13.57 22.75
CA GLU A 229 -22.08 13.61 24.21
C GLU A 229 -22.32 12.24 24.87
N ASP A 230 -23.08 11.35 24.23
CA ASP A 230 -23.43 10.03 24.76
C ASP A 230 -22.46 8.92 24.32
N ARG A 231 -21.43 9.25 23.53
CA ARG A 231 -20.54 8.25 22.95
C ARG A 231 -19.44 7.85 23.91
N THR A 232 -19.27 6.55 24.09
CA THR A 232 -18.11 6.02 24.82
C THR A 232 -16.82 6.20 24.01
N GLU A 233 -15.68 6.25 24.69
CA GLU A 233 -14.36 6.31 24.04
C GLU A 233 -14.17 5.16 23.03
N ALA A 234 -14.68 3.97 23.34
CA ALA A 234 -14.64 2.81 22.45
C ALA A 234 -15.47 3.01 21.18
N GLN A 235 -16.64 3.63 21.28
CA GLN A 235 -17.49 3.92 20.12
C GLN A 235 -16.87 4.99 19.22
N GLU A 236 -16.24 6.02 19.81
CA GLU A 236 -15.56 7.05 19.02
C GLU A 236 -14.29 6.50 18.35
N ALA A 237 -13.54 5.63 19.03
CA ALA A 237 -12.40 4.93 18.44
C ALA A 237 -12.83 4.05 17.24
N LEU A 238 -13.91 3.29 17.39
CA LEU A 238 -14.46 2.47 16.30
C LEU A 238 -14.97 3.32 15.14
N ARG A 239 -15.62 4.46 15.43
CA ARG A 239 -16.05 5.42 14.40
C ARG A 239 -14.86 5.94 13.60
N LYS A 240 -13.79 6.34 14.28
CA LYS A 240 -12.54 6.80 13.64
C LYS A 240 -11.92 5.71 12.77
N GLU A 241 -11.83 4.47 13.26
CA GLU A 241 -11.37 3.32 12.50
C GLU A 241 -12.23 3.08 11.24
N THR A 242 -13.56 3.15 11.38
CA THR A 242 -14.52 2.98 10.29
C THR A 242 -14.35 4.06 9.22
N ARG A 243 -14.10 5.31 9.62
CA ARG A 243 -13.82 6.42 8.70
C ARG A 243 -12.52 6.19 7.94
N LEU A 244 -11.45 5.81 8.63
CA LEU A 244 -10.17 5.52 7.99
C LEU A 244 -10.29 4.37 6.98
N LEU A 245 -11.04 3.31 7.31
CA LEU A 245 -11.33 2.22 6.38
C LEU A 245 -12.12 2.71 5.16
N LEU A 246 -13.06 3.63 5.34
CA LEU A 246 -13.79 4.24 4.21
C LEU A 246 -12.84 5.05 3.32
N GLY A 247 -11.92 5.82 3.91
CA GLY A 247 -10.88 6.54 3.16
C GLY A 247 -10.02 5.58 2.30
N LEU A 248 -9.66 4.42 2.85
CA LEU A 248 -8.92 3.38 2.12
C LEU A 248 -9.73 2.73 0.99
N CYS A 249 -11.04 2.57 1.18
CA CYS A 249 -11.94 2.09 0.13
C CYS A 249 -12.01 3.07 -1.03
N PHE A 250 -12.14 4.36 -0.74
CA PHE A 250 -12.11 5.42 -1.75
C PHE A 250 -10.76 5.47 -2.48
N ASP A 251 -9.64 5.45 -1.76
CA ASP A 251 -8.30 5.41 -2.36
C ASP A 251 -8.14 4.22 -3.33
N SER A 252 -8.47 3.01 -2.88
CA SER A 252 -8.34 1.79 -3.70
C SER A 252 -9.24 1.84 -4.94
N ARG A 253 -10.48 2.32 -4.79
CA ARG A 253 -11.41 2.50 -5.91
C ARG A 253 -10.94 3.60 -6.87
N ALA A 254 -10.35 4.68 -6.34
CA ALA A 254 -9.79 5.77 -7.13
C ALA A 254 -8.64 5.27 -8.01
N ARG A 255 -7.72 4.47 -7.47
CA ARG A 255 -6.65 3.83 -8.24
C ARG A 255 -7.18 2.96 -9.37
N TYR A 256 -8.19 2.12 -9.09
CA TYR A 256 -8.85 1.29 -10.10
C TYR A 256 -9.55 2.12 -11.19
N ARG A 257 -10.24 3.20 -10.79
CA ARG A 257 -10.91 4.10 -11.74
C ARG A 257 -9.92 4.90 -12.57
N ALA A 258 -8.80 5.32 -11.99
CA ALA A 258 -7.72 5.97 -12.71
C ALA A 258 -7.10 5.03 -13.74
N SER A 259 -6.85 3.76 -13.38
CA SER A 259 -6.28 2.78 -14.30
C SER A 259 -7.24 2.40 -15.45
N THR A 260 -8.54 2.51 -15.23
CA THR A 260 -9.57 2.31 -16.25
C THR A 260 -9.98 3.61 -16.97
N LEU A 261 -9.24 4.70 -16.78
CA LEU A 261 -9.44 6.03 -17.38
C LEU A 261 -10.77 6.73 -17.02
N HIS A 262 -11.43 6.30 -15.95
CA HIS A 262 -12.56 6.98 -15.32
C HIS A 262 -12.09 8.14 -14.43
N LEU A 263 -11.32 9.07 -15.03
CA LEU A 263 -10.57 10.08 -14.31
C LEU A 263 -11.44 11.00 -13.46
N LYS A 264 -12.67 11.32 -13.91
CA LYS A 264 -13.59 12.18 -13.14
C LYS A 264 -14.03 11.51 -11.85
N GLN A 265 -14.43 10.24 -11.91
CA GLN A 265 -14.80 9.47 -10.72
C GLN A 265 -13.58 9.19 -9.82
N ALA A 266 -12.40 8.94 -10.40
CA ALA A 266 -11.17 8.79 -9.64
C ALA A 266 -10.83 10.04 -8.83
N ALA A 267 -10.95 11.24 -9.42
CA ALA A 267 -10.71 12.49 -8.71
C ALA A 267 -11.70 12.70 -7.55
N GLN A 268 -12.97 12.33 -7.71
CA GLN A 268 -13.98 12.39 -6.66
C GLN A 268 -13.66 11.45 -5.49
N ASP A 269 -13.26 10.22 -5.81
CA ASP A 269 -12.86 9.24 -4.80
C ASP A 269 -11.59 9.67 -4.07
N TYR A 270 -10.56 10.14 -4.78
CA TYR A 270 -9.35 10.68 -4.16
C TYR A 270 -9.63 11.89 -3.27
N GLN A 271 -10.52 12.80 -3.68
CA GLN A 271 -10.93 13.92 -2.84
C GLN A 271 -11.62 13.42 -1.56
N SER A 272 -12.52 12.45 -1.67
CA SER A 272 -13.22 11.87 -0.52
C SER A 272 -12.26 11.18 0.46
N ALA A 273 -11.28 10.44 -0.07
CA ALA A 273 -10.21 9.84 0.72
C ALA A 273 -9.35 10.90 1.41
N LEU A 274 -8.97 11.96 0.68
CA LEU A 274 -8.16 13.07 1.17
C LEU A 274 -8.85 13.81 2.32
N ASP A 275 -10.15 14.11 2.17
CA ASP A 275 -10.94 14.80 3.20
C ASP A 275 -11.00 13.99 4.50
N ILE A 276 -11.18 12.67 4.38
CA ILE A 276 -11.18 11.75 5.53
C ILE A 276 -9.80 11.72 6.20
N CYS A 277 -8.73 11.52 5.44
CA CYS A 277 -7.37 11.47 5.99
C CYS A 277 -6.96 12.80 6.63
N HIS A 278 -7.30 13.92 6.01
CA HIS A 278 -7.09 15.25 6.57
C HIS A 278 -7.79 15.42 7.92
N GLN A 279 -9.09 15.07 8.00
CA GLN A 279 -9.87 15.20 9.23
C GLN A 279 -9.38 14.29 10.36
N GLU A 280 -9.01 13.05 10.04
CA GLU A 280 -8.71 12.02 11.05
C GLU A 280 -7.22 11.96 11.45
N GLN A 281 -6.31 12.38 10.57
CA GLN A 281 -4.86 12.24 10.73
C GLN A 281 -4.09 13.55 10.57
N GLY A 282 -4.68 14.59 9.96
CA GLY A 282 -4.07 15.90 9.76
C GLY A 282 -3.35 16.05 8.42
N ASP A 283 -2.98 17.31 8.11
CA ASP A 283 -2.40 17.73 6.83
C ASP A 283 -1.03 17.13 6.53
N SER A 284 -0.17 17.01 7.54
CA SER A 284 1.21 16.53 7.38
C SER A 284 1.34 15.01 7.50
N HIS A 285 0.22 14.29 7.65
CA HIS A 285 0.26 12.83 7.75
C HIS A 285 0.71 12.22 6.40
N PRO A 286 1.61 11.21 6.41
CA PRO A 286 2.09 10.56 5.18
C PRO A 286 1.01 10.23 4.16
N GLN A 287 -0.08 9.60 4.61
CA GLN A 287 -1.18 9.22 3.72
C GLN A 287 -1.89 10.42 3.11
N THR A 288 -2.03 11.53 3.85
CA THR A 288 -2.65 12.77 3.34
C THR A 288 -1.81 13.34 2.20
N LEU A 289 -0.48 13.38 2.36
CA LEU A 289 0.44 13.87 1.34
C LEU A 289 0.43 13.00 0.07
N VAL A 290 0.37 11.68 0.23
CA VAL A 290 0.23 10.73 -0.89
C VAL A 290 -1.08 10.97 -1.64
N LEU A 291 -2.21 11.09 -0.93
CA LEU A 291 -3.51 11.35 -1.54
C LEU A 291 -3.56 12.70 -2.29
N MET A 292 -2.90 13.74 -1.78
CA MET A 292 -2.75 15.01 -2.50
C MET A 292 -1.98 14.82 -3.81
N SER A 293 -0.90 14.04 -3.80
CA SER A 293 -0.11 13.76 -5.00
C SER A 293 -0.86 12.91 -6.02
N ASP A 294 -1.62 11.91 -5.57
CA ASP A 294 -2.40 11.03 -6.43
C ASP A 294 -3.56 11.80 -7.07
N LEU A 295 -4.27 12.63 -6.30
CA LEU A 295 -5.27 13.54 -6.83
C LEU A 295 -4.66 14.53 -7.83
N ALA A 296 -3.49 15.11 -7.53
CA ALA A 296 -2.79 16.00 -8.46
C ALA A 296 -2.47 15.30 -9.78
N THR A 297 -2.04 14.03 -9.71
CA THR A 297 -1.79 13.21 -10.90
C THR A 297 -3.07 13.04 -11.70
N VAL A 298 -4.19 12.68 -11.09
CA VAL A 298 -5.47 12.55 -11.80
C VAL A 298 -5.95 13.87 -12.42
N LEU A 299 -5.78 14.99 -11.72
CA LEU A 299 -6.11 16.32 -12.24
C LEU A 299 -5.26 16.68 -13.47
N ASP A 300 -3.97 16.37 -13.42
CA ASP A 300 -3.04 16.58 -14.52
C ASP A 300 -3.42 15.76 -15.76
N LEU A 301 -3.87 14.51 -15.57
CA LEU A 301 -4.41 13.66 -16.64
C LEU A 301 -5.71 14.19 -17.26
N GLN A 302 -6.49 14.95 -16.49
CA GLN A 302 -7.66 15.66 -17.00
C GLN A 302 -7.30 16.95 -17.75
N GLY A 303 -6.01 17.31 -17.83
CA GLY A 303 -5.54 18.58 -18.40
C GLY A 303 -5.63 19.76 -17.43
N ARG A 304 -6.00 19.53 -16.17
CA ARG A 304 -6.11 20.57 -15.13
C ARG A 304 -4.75 20.82 -14.46
N HIS A 305 -3.76 21.19 -15.27
CA HIS A 305 -2.36 21.30 -14.84
C HIS A 305 -2.14 22.33 -13.72
N ASP A 306 -2.91 23.43 -13.71
CA ASP A 306 -2.82 24.46 -12.67
C ASP A 306 -3.27 23.95 -11.30
N ASP A 307 -4.43 23.29 -11.26
CA ASP A 307 -4.98 22.70 -10.04
C ASP A 307 -4.07 21.59 -9.51
N ALA A 308 -3.55 20.75 -10.42
CA ALA A 308 -2.59 19.70 -10.10
C ALA A 308 -1.30 20.26 -9.49
N LEU A 309 -0.75 21.32 -10.10
CA LEU A 309 0.50 21.94 -9.64
C LEU A 309 0.32 22.59 -8.27
N ALA A 310 -0.79 23.30 -8.05
CA ALA A 310 -1.09 23.91 -6.75
C ALA A 310 -1.19 22.85 -5.64
N LEU A 311 -1.86 21.72 -5.92
CA LEU A 311 -2.06 20.65 -4.96
C LEU A 311 -0.75 19.92 -4.61
N VAL A 312 0.03 19.50 -5.63
CA VAL A 312 1.31 18.82 -5.38
C VAL A 312 2.35 19.73 -4.73
N GLN A 313 2.35 21.03 -5.05
CA GLN A 313 3.22 22.02 -4.40
C GLN A 313 2.92 22.10 -2.90
N ARG A 314 1.64 22.17 -2.51
CA ARG A 314 1.24 22.14 -1.09
C ARG A 314 1.72 20.84 -0.41
N ALA A 315 1.61 19.70 -1.08
CA ALA A 315 2.10 18.43 -0.55
C ALA A 315 3.63 18.42 -0.34
N VAL A 316 4.40 18.96 -1.29
CA VAL A 316 5.86 19.11 -1.20
C VAL A 316 6.25 20.02 -0.03
N ASP A 317 5.57 21.15 0.14
CA ASP A 317 5.90 22.10 1.20
C ASP A 317 5.60 21.54 2.60
N LEU A 318 4.46 20.86 2.76
CA LEU A 318 4.13 20.14 3.98
C LEU A 318 5.14 19.01 4.25
N SER A 319 5.48 18.22 3.22
CA SER A 319 6.48 17.14 3.31
C SER A 319 7.85 17.64 3.78
N ARG A 320 8.30 18.80 3.30
CA ARG A 320 9.56 19.43 3.71
C ARG A 320 9.54 19.83 5.18
N SER A 321 8.44 20.41 5.64
CA SER A 321 8.29 20.83 7.04
C SER A 321 8.26 19.66 8.02
N ALA A 322 7.71 18.51 7.58
CA ALA A 322 7.53 17.33 8.42
C ALA A 322 8.70 16.32 8.34
N GLY A 323 9.64 16.49 7.40
CA GLY A 323 10.74 15.53 7.20
C GLY A 323 10.27 14.17 6.67
N HIS A 324 9.34 14.17 5.72
CA HIS A 324 8.75 12.94 5.19
C HIS A 324 9.77 12.09 4.39
N PRO A 325 9.85 10.76 4.60
CA PRO A 325 10.84 9.90 3.95
C PRO A 325 10.70 9.84 2.42
N ASP A 326 9.48 9.93 1.90
CA ASP A 326 9.19 9.79 0.47
C ASP A 326 9.07 11.13 -0.29
N GLN A 327 9.77 12.17 0.18
CA GLN A 327 9.74 13.49 -0.45
C GLN A 327 10.14 13.43 -1.94
N HIS A 328 11.02 12.50 -2.33
CA HIS A 328 11.44 12.31 -3.72
C HIS A 328 10.30 11.95 -4.67
N VAL A 329 9.30 11.20 -4.18
CA VAL A 329 8.13 10.81 -4.99
C VAL A 329 7.28 12.05 -5.32
N LEU A 330 6.99 12.88 -4.31
CA LEU A 330 6.21 14.11 -4.48
C LEU A 330 6.90 15.10 -5.45
N LEU A 331 8.22 15.26 -5.31
CA LEU A 331 9.02 16.10 -6.20
C LEU A 331 9.04 15.57 -7.64
N GLY A 332 9.17 14.25 -7.81
CA GLY A 332 9.11 13.60 -9.12
C GLY A 332 7.76 13.82 -9.82
N ASN A 333 6.65 13.71 -9.08
CA ASN A 333 5.30 13.97 -9.60
C ASN A 333 5.12 15.44 -9.98
N MET A 334 5.57 16.37 -9.13
CA MET A 334 5.56 17.80 -9.45
C MET A 334 6.38 18.12 -10.71
N ALA A 335 7.55 17.51 -10.87
CA ALA A 335 8.37 17.65 -12.07
C ALA A 335 7.67 17.13 -13.33
N GLY A 336 6.91 16.04 -13.23
CA GLY A 336 6.08 15.51 -14.31
C GLY A 336 4.95 16.46 -14.71
N ILE A 337 4.24 17.04 -13.75
CA ILE A 337 3.18 18.03 -14.00
C ILE A 337 3.76 19.29 -14.68
N LEU A 338 4.93 19.77 -14.22
CA LEU A 338 5.65 20.88 -14.84
C LEU A 338 6.07 20.58 -16.29
N LEU A 339 6.49 19.34 -16.57
CA LEU A 339 6.80 18.88 -17.93
C LEU A 339 5.56 18.90 -18.83
N HIS A 340 4.40 18.46 -18.34
CA HIS A 340 3.14 18.53 -19.08
C HIS A 340 2.71 19.97 -19.37
N LYS A 341 2.93 20.88 -18.42
CA LYS A 341 2.71 22.33 -18.61
C LYS A 341 3.74 23.01 -19.52
N GLY A 342 4.80 22.31 -19.94
CA GLY A 342 5.86 22.85 -20.80
C GLY A 342 6.93 23.68 -20.06
N ARG A 343 6.93 23.69 -18.72
CA ARG A 343 7.95 24.35 -17.90
C ARG A 343 9.19 23.45 -17.77
N LEU A 344 9.91 23.28 -18.87
CA LEU A 344 11.00 22.29 -18.99
C LEU A 344 12.19 22.58 -18.06
N GLU A 345 12.50 23.84 -17.76
CA GLU A 345 13.60 24.19 -16.84
C GLU A 345 13.26 23.85 -15.38
N ASP A 346 12.07 24.22 -14.93
CA ASP A 346 11.62 23.89 -13.58
C ASP A 346 11.49 22.37 -13.39
N SER A 347 10.99 21.65 -14.42
CA SER A 347 10.90 20.20 -14.40
C SER A 347 12.26 19.52 -14.19
N VAL A 348 13.30 19.94 -14.92
CA VAL A 348 14.66 19.39 -14.72
C VAL A 348 15.17 19.64 -13.31
N ARG A 349 14.99 20.85 -12.78
CA ARG A 349 15.43 21.20 -11.42
C ARG A 349 14.82 20.27 -10.38
N PHE A 350 13.50 20.07 -10.43
CA PHE A 350 12.81 19.22 -9.46
C PHE A 350 13.09 17.72 -9.66
N TYR A 351 13.24 17.25 -10.90
CA TYR A 351 13.69 15.87 -11.14
C TYR A 351 15.11 15.63 -10.60
N GLN A 352 16.03 16.58 -10.71
CA GLN A 352 17.37 16.45 -10.15
C GLN A 352 17.36 16.42 -8.62
N GLU A 353 16.55 17.27 -7.98
CA GLU A 353 16.33 17.25 -6.54
C GLU A 353 15.76 15.89 -6.09
N ALA A 354 14.70 15.42 -6.76
CA ALA A 354 14.09 14.12 -6.51
C ALA A 354 15.09 12.97 -6.68
N LEU A 355 15.92 12.99 -7.73
CA LEU A 355 16.92 11.95 -7.99
C LEU A 355 17.96 11.86 -6.88
N GLY A 356 18.38 13.01 -6.34
CA GLY A 356 19.32 13.07 -5.22
C GLY A 356 18.74 12.40 -3.98
N LEU A 357 17.50 12.74 -3.62
CA LEU A 357 16.79 12.18 -2.47
C LEU A 357 16.49 10.68 -2.66
N ALA A 358 16.02 10.26 -3.83
CA ALA A 358 15.73 8.85 -4.12
C ALA A 358 16.99 7.96 -3.97
N ARG A 359 18.15 8.45 -4.41
CA ARG A 359 19.44 7.76 -4.23
C ARG A 359 19.85 7.66 -2.75
N GLN A 360 19.64 8.72 -1.97
CA GLN A 360 19.90 8.72 -0.54
C GLN A 360 18.99 7.73 0.21
N ALA A 361 17.73 7.62 -0.21
CA ALA A 361 16.76 6.67 0.32
C ALA A 361 17.00 5.22 -0.15
N GLY A 362 17.82 4.99 -1.18
CA GLY A 362 18.00 3.68 -1.79
C GLY A 362 16.77 3.19 -2.56
N ASP A 363 15.90 4.11 -3.00
CA ASP A 363 14.70 3.83 -3.77
C ASP A 363 15.04 3.73 -5.27
N GLN A 364 15.43 2.52 -5.69
CA GLN A 364 15.83 2.29 -7.08
C GLN A 364 14.68 2.46 -8.07
N GLU A 365 13.45 2.13 -7.66
CA GLU A 365 12.28 2.25 -8.54
C GLU A 365 12.00 3.73 -8.86
N ALA A 366 12.03 4.59 -7.84
CA ALA A 366 11.90 6.02 -8.06
C ALA A 366 13.07 6.58 -8.89
N VAL A 367 14.30 6.11 -8.67
CA VAL A 367 15.46 6.52 -9.49
C VAL A 367 15.21 6.24 -10.96
N ASP A 368 14.75 5.04 -11.30
CA ASP A 368 14.51 4.64 -12.69
C ASP A 368 13.42 5.52 -13.33
N GLN A 369 12.32 5.76 -12.62
CA GLN A 369 11.20 6.60 -13.08
C GLN A 369 11.59 8.09 -13.25
N ILE A 370 12.41 8.62 -12.35
CA ILE A 370 12.90 10.00 -12.43
C ILE A 370 13.83 10.17 -13.63
N GLN A 371 14.73 9.20 -13.87
CA GLN A 371 15.60 9.20 -15.05
C GLN A 371 14.79 9.17 -16.33
N GLU A 372 13.78 8.32 -16.36
CA GLU A 372 12.80 8.21 -17.41
C GLU A 372 12.06 9.54 -17.70
N GLY A 373 11.70 10.30 -16.66
CA GLY A 373 11.17 11.66 -16.78
C GLY A 373 12.19 12.64 -17.37
N LEU A 374 13.43 12.63 -16.88
CA LEU A 374 14.52 13.46 -17.40
C LEU A 374 14.83 13.21 -18.89
N GLN A 375 14.73 11.96 -19.36
CA GLN A 375 14.89 11.65 -20.78
C GLN A 375 13.77 12.27 -21.62
N GLU A 376 12.52 12.23 -21.14
CA GLU A 376 11.40 12.88 -21.84
C GLU A 376 11.58 14.40 -21.88
N VAL A 377 12.06 15.02 -20.80
CA VAL A 377 12.38 16.46 -20.82
C VAL A 377 13.42 16.78 -21.91
N LYS A 378 14.51 16.00 -22.01
CA LYS A 378 15.55 16.18 -23.03
C LYS A 378 14.98 16.07 -24.45
N LYS A 379 14.10 15.08 -24.67
CA LYS A 379 13.43 14.89 -25.96
C LYS A 379 12.56 16.10 -26.32
N ARG A 380 11.78 16.63 -25.37
CA ARG A 380 10.95 17.82 -25.61
C ARG A 380 11.77 19.09 -25.87
N ARG A 381 12.93 19.25 -25.22
CA ARG A 381 13.84 20.37 -25.49
C ARG A 381 14.36 20.35 -26.92
N ARG A 382 14.89 19.20 -27.37
CA ARG A 382 15.36 19.04 -28.76
C ARG A 382 14.26 19.37 -29.77
N ASN A 383 13.06 18.82 -29.58
CA ASN A 383 11.94 19.12 -30.46
C ASN A 383 11.51 20.60 -30.46
N GLN A 384 11.80 21.36 -29.38
CA GLN A 384 11.53 22.81 -29.34
C GLN A 384 12.64 23.62 -30.01
N GLU A 385 13.88 23.13 -29.99
CA GLU A 385 15.02 23.70 -30.71
C GLU A 385 14.85 23.48 -32.22
N ASP A 386 14.62 22.23 -32.65
CA ASP A 386 14.42 21.89 -34.07
C ASP A 386 13.29 22.72 -34.72
N ARG A 387 12.19 22.94 -33.99
CA ARG A 387 11.07 23.76 -34.48
C ARG A 387 11.40 25.25 -34.62
N LYS A 388 12.26 25.78 -33.75
CA LYS A 388 12.69 27.19 -33.83
C LYS A 388 13.60 27.38 -35.03
N ASP A 389 14.49 26.42 -35.27
CA ASP A 389 15.37 26.44 -36.44
C ASP A 389 14.55 26.39 -37.74
N ASP A 390 13.53 25.51 -37.82
CA ASP A 390 12.60 25.44 -38.95
C ASP A 390 11.81 26.75 -39.16
N ASP A 391 11.30 27.36 -38.08
CA ASP A 391 10.54 28.62 -38.13
C ASP A 391 11.43 29.82 -38.55
N GLU A 392 12.70 29.83 -38.13
CA GLU A 392 13.69 30.83 -38.53
C GLU A 392 14.10 30.69 -39.99
N GLU A 393 14.28 29.46 -40.50
CA GLU A 393 14.53 29.21 -41.93
C GLU A 393 13.33 29.62 -42.81
N ALA A 394 12.10 29.33 -42.36
CA ALA A 394 10.88 29.70 -43.09
C ALA A 394 10.62 31.21 -43.10
N SER A 395 11.08 31.95 -42.08
CA SER A 395 10.93 33.41 -42.00
C SER A 395 11.98 34.17 -42.83
N GLN A 396 13.02 33.49 -43.30
CA GLN A 396 14.10 34.04 -44.12
C GLN A 396 13.92 33.79 -45.63
N GLN A 397 12.90 33.04 -46.03
CA GLN A 397 12.47 32.81 -47.43
C GLN A 397 11.25 33.66 -47.76
#